data_AF-A0A1G4JSH9-F1
#
_entry.id   AF-A0A1G4JSH9-F1
#
_cell.length_a   1.000
_cell.length_b   1.000
_cell.length_c   1.000
_cell.angle_alpha   90.00
_cell.angle_beta   90.00
_cell.angle_gamma   90.00
#
_symmetry.space_group_name_H-M   'P 1'
#
loop_
_entity.id
_entity.type
_entity.pdbx_description
1 polymer ?
#
loop_
_entity_poly.entity_id
_entity_poly.type
_entity_poly.pdbx_seq_one_letter_code
_entity_poly.pdbx_strand_id
1 'polypeptide(L)'
;MSIRETNLDGILPLVARGKVRDIYKVDEETLLFVATDRISAYDVIMENTVPDKGVLLTKLSEFWFWYLKNDVRIHLVDIPAGKTIFDCLPAELSQPKYKSQLDGRSLLVHKFKLIPLEVIVRGYITGSAWKEYQKQGTVHGLPQPQGLQESQEFPTPIFTPSTKAEQGEHDENISPAQAAALVGPELCDRIEKLAIQLYSKCKEYAKSKGIIIADTKFEFGIDKSTNEIILVDEVLTPDSSRFWSGKNYVVGKPQDSYDKQFLRNWLTENKVAGVDGVKMPEDIVLKTRAKYLEAYEVLTGDKF
;
A
#
# COMPACT_ATOMS: atom_id res chain seq x y z
N MET A 1 -0.28 16.83 -15.76
CA MET A 1 0.70 16.06 -16.56
C MET A 1 1.08 14.86 -15.73
N SER A 2 1.15 13.66 -16.31
CA SER A 2 1.51 12.45 -15.56
C SER A 2 2.99 12.46 -15.19
N ILE A 3 3.34 12.07 -13.97
CA ILE A 3 4.72 12.03 -13.47
C ILE A 3 5.18 10.58 -13.39
N ARG A 4 5.95 10.13 -14.38
CA ARG A 4 6.54 8.78 -14.39
C ARG A 4 7.75 8.66 -13.48
N GLU A 5 8.61 9.66 -13.50
CA GLU A 5 9.87 9.70 -12.76
C GLU A 5 10.12 11.16 -12.40
N THR A 6 10.60 11.41 -11.20
CA THR A 6 10.99 12.76 -10.79
C THR A 6 12.44 13.04 -11.17
N ASN A 7 12.67 14.23 -11.71
CA ASN A 7 14.00 14.81 -11.87
C ASN A 7 14.10 16.10 -11.06
N LEU A 8 14.86 16.04 -9.97
CA LEU A 8 15.13 17.18 -9.08
C LEU A 8 16.54 17.76 -9.28
N ASP A 9 17.22 17.40 -10.38
CA ASP A 9 18.54 17.94 -10.78
C ASP A 9 19.60 17.94 -9.67
N GLY A 10 19.57 16.93 -8.79
CA GLY A 10 20.50 16.78 -7.67
C GLY A 10 20.26 17.72 -6.48
N ILE A 11 19.17 18.50 -6.49
CA ILE A 11 18.79 19.38 -5.36
C ILE A 11 18.62 18.58 -4.07
N LEU A 12 18.01 17.38 -4.18
CA LEU A 12 17.99 16.39 -3.10
C LEU A 12 18.67 15.10 -3.57
N PRO A 13 19.47 14.43 -2.72
CA PRO A 13 20.02 13.12 -3.02
C PRO A 13 18.91 12.08 -3.21
N LEU A 14 18.91 11.41 -4.37
CA LEU A 14 18.03 10.26 -4.61
C LEU A 14 18.50 9.07 -3.77
N VAL A 15 17.60 8.50 -2.97
CA VAL A 15 17.87 7.31 -2.15
C VAL A 15 17.53 6.04 -2.93
N ALA A 16 16.32 5.99 -3.49
CA ALA A 16 15.84 4.81 -4.20
C ALA A 16 14.69 5.17 -5.15
N ARG A 17 14.50 4.32 -6.17
CA ARG A 17 13.26 4.28 -6.95
C ARG A 17 12.65 2.90 -6.83
N GLY A 18 11.52 2.82 -6.15
CA GLY A 18 10.70 1.63 -6.09
C GLY A 18 9.77 1.53 -7.29
N LYS A 19 8.89 0.52 -7.27
CA LYS A 19 7.88 0.31 -8.32
C LYS A 19 7.00 1.55 -8.53
N VAL A 20 6.66 2.27 -7.45
CA VAL A 20 5.71 3.38 -7.47
C VAL A 20 6.30 4.68 -6.93
N ARG A 21 7.30 4.63 -6.04
CA ARG A 21 7.82 5.81 -5.34
C ARG A 21 9.25 6.14 -5.70
N ASP A 22 9.52 7.43 -5.84
CA ASP A 22 10.87 7.99 -5.85
C ASP A 22 11.13 8.57 -4.44
N ILE A 23 12.24 8.18 -3.82
CA ILE A 23 12.55 8.53 -2.44
C ILE A 23 13.81 9.38 -2.43
N TYR A 24 13.72 10.55 -1.82
CA TYR A 24 14.84 11.48 -1.68
C TYR A 24 15.20 11.67 -0.21
N LYS A 25 16.49 11.92 0.06
CA LYS A 25 16.98 12.31 1.37
C LYS A 25 16.83 13.82 1.51
N VAL A 26 16.15 14.27 2.58
CA VAL A 26 16.06 15.70 2.93
C VAL A 26 17.18 16.05 3.91
N ASP A 27 17.33 15.24 4.95
CA ASP A 27 18.42 15.30 5.93
C ASP A 27 18.72 13.87 6.47
N GLU A 28 19.47 13.74 7.56
CA GLU A 28 19.82 12.42 8.13
C GLU A 28 18.61 11.63 8.65
N GLU A 29 17.57 12.33 9.10
CA GLU A 29 16.39 11.76 9.76
C GLU A 29 15.11 11.94 8.95
N THR A 30 15.15 12.65 7.83
CA THR A 30 13.97 12.99 7.01
C THR A 30 14.12 12.54 5.56
N LEU A 31 13.07 11.93 5.04
CA LEU A 31 12.93 11.52 3.64
C LEU A 31 11.75 12.26 2.99
N LEU A 32 11.87 12.49 1.69
CA LEU A 32 10.77 12.92 0.84
C LEU A 32 10.31 11.72 0.01
N PHE A 33 9.11 11.23 0.28
CA PHE A 33 8.46 10.15 -0.46
C PHE A 33 7.61 10.74 -1.56
N VAL A 34 7.94 10.49 -2.83
CA VAL A 34 7.15 10.97 -3.97
C VAL A 34 6.45 9.81 -4.67
N ALA A 35 5.12 9.75 -4.57
CA ALA A 35 4.31 8.78 -5.29
C ALA A 35 4.20 9.19 -6.77
N THR A 36 4.81 8.39 -7.64
CA THR A 36 4.72 8.59 -9.08
C THR A 36 3.45 7.95 -9.65
N ASP A 37 3.17 8.25 -10.91
CA ASP A 37 2.05 7.69 -11.66
C ASP A 37 2.39 6.33 -12.27
N ARG A 38 3.53 5.73 -11.90
CA ARG A 38 3.88 4.36 -12.26
C ARG A 38 2.89 3.38 -11.65
N ILE A 39 2.62 2.32 -12.40
CA ILE A 39 1.84 1.18 -11.95
C ILE A 39 2.59 -0.09 -12.30
N SER A 40 2.54 -1.06 -11.40
CA SER A 40 3.15 -2.37 -11.58
C SER A 40 2.13 -3.49 -11.40
N ALA A 41 2.31 -4.59 -12.12
CA ALA A 41 1.56 -5.83 -11.98
C ALA A 41 2.49 -7.01 -12.30
N TYR A 42 2.35 -8.12 -11.58
CA TYR A 42 3.25 -9.28 -11.68
C TYR A 42 4.73 -8.87 -11.55
N ASP A 43 5.01 -8.01 -10.56
CA ASP A 43 6.33 -7.44 -10.27
C ASP A 43 7.00 -6.60 -11.35
N VAL A 44 6.34 -6.40 -12.50
CA VAL A 44 6.83 -5.58 -13.61
C VAL A 44 6.11 -4.23 -13.67
N ILE A 45 6.88 -3.16 -13.96
CA ILE A 45 6.36 -1.79 -14.12
C ILE A 45 5.92 -1.59 -15.58
N MET A 46 4.74 -1.02 -15.78
CA MET A 46 4.24 -0.70 -17.13
C MET A 46 5.04 0.45 -17.77
N GLU A 47 5.10 0.48 -19.11
CA GLU A 47 5.82 1.52 -19.86
C GLU A 47 5.18 2.91 -19.65
N ASN A 48 3.86 3.00 -19.82
CA ASN A 48 3.07 4.19 -19.54
C ASN A 48 2.56 4.22 -18.09
N THR A 49 1.88 5.30 -17.74
CA THR A 49 1.47 5.65 -16.38
C THR A 49 -0.05 5.74 -16.27
N VAL A 50 -0.56 5.78 -15.03
CA VAL A 50 -1.95 6.11 -14.71
C VAL A 50 -1.98 7.54 -14.18
N PRO A 51 -2.44 8.54 -14.95
CA PRO A 51 -2.39 9.94 -14.54
C PRO A 51 -3.04 10.18 -13.18
N ASP A 52 -2.39 10.99 -12.35
CA ASP A 52 -2.82 11.38 -10.99
C ASP A 52 -2.86 10.24 -9.97
N LYS A 53 -2.50 9.01 -10.35
CA LYS A 53 -2.42 7.86 -9.42
C LYS A 53 -1.59 8.20 -8.19
N GLY A 54 -0.40 8.80 -8.38
CA GLY A 54 0.47 9.17 -7.28
C GLY A 54 -0.20 10.14 -6.30
N VAL A 55 -0.93 11.14 -6.82
CA VAL A 55 -1.66 12.13 -6.01
C VAL A 55 -2.79 11.45 -5.22
N LEU A 56 -3.58 10.60 -5.88
CA LEU A 56 -4.68 9.85 -5.24
C LEU A 56 -4.16 8.95 -4.11
N LEU A 57 -3.06 8.24 -4.35
CA LEU A 57 -2.43 7.36 -3.36
C LEU A 57 -1.87 8.12 -2.16
N THR A 58 -1.22 9.26 -2.40
CA THR A 58 -0.71 10.14 -1.35
C THR A 58 -1.86 10.66 -0.49
N LYS A 59 -2.88 11.28 -1.10
CA LYS A 59 -4.03 11.83 -0.36
C LYS A 59 -4.79 10.76 0.42
N LEU A 60 -4.95 9.56 -0.14
CA LEU A 60 -5.60 8.46 0.56
C LEU A 60 -4.76 7.96 1.74
N SER A 61 -3.44 7.87 1.59
CA SER A 61 -2.55 7.53 2.71
C SER A 61 -2.61 8.59 3.81
N GLU A 62 -2.60 9.88 3.46
CA GLU A 62 -2.77 10.98 4.43
C GLU A 62 -4.08 10.83 5.20
N PHE A 63 -5.19 10.58 4.50
CA PHE A 63 -6.48 10.34 5.13
C PHE A 63 -6.40 9.22 6.18
N TRP A 64 -5.78 8.08 5.85
CA TRP A 64 -5.66 6.97 6.78
C TRP A 64 -4.69 7.23 7.92
N PHE A 65 -3.57 7.91 7.67
CA PHE A 65 -2.67 8.35 8.73
C PHE A 65 -3.40 9.25 9.73
N TRP A 66 -4.17 10.22 9.26
CA TRP A 66 -4.97 11.09 10.12
C TRP A 66 -6.08 10.34 10.86
N TYR A 67 -6.70 9.34 10.22
CA TYR A 67 -7.72 8.49 10.85
C TYR A 67 -7.15 7.59 11.95
N LEU A 68 -5.88 7.16 11.82
CA LEU A 68 -5.20 6.21 12.70
C LEU A 68 -4.24 6.85 13.72
N LYS A 69 -4.01 8.16 13.68
CA LYS A 69 -2.98 8.84 14.50
C LYS A 69 -3.11 8.64 16.01
N ASN A 70 -4.31 8.33 16.50
CA ASN A 70 -4.57 8.09 17.92
C ASN A 70 -4.37 6.62 18.32
N ASP A 71 -4.24 5.71 17.36
CA ASP A 71 -4.07 4.27 17.57
C ASP A 71 -2.60 3.84 17.39
N VAL A 72 -1.83 4.57 16.57
CA VAL A 72 -0.43 4.27 16.27
C VAL A 72 0.33 5.54 15.92
N ARG A 73 1.61 5.63 16.30
CA ARG A 73 2.51 6.68 15.82
C ARG A 73 2.71 6.52 14.31
N ILE A 74 2.73 7.64 13.59
CA ILE A 74 2.90 7.67 12.13
C ILE A 74 4.24 8.34 11.78
N HIS A 75 4.76 8.06 10.58
CA HIS A 75 6.04 8.66 10.16
C HIS A 75 5.95 10.05 9.55
N LEU A 76 4.76 10.64 9.40
CA LEU A 76 4.63 11.96 8.78
C LEU A 76 5.32 13.01 9.65
N VAL A 77 6.06 13.91 9.01
CA VAL A 77 6.61 15.11 9.67
C VAL A 77 5.47 16.08 9.93
N ASP A 78 5.39 16.61 11.15
CA ASP A 78 4.42 17.64 11.50
C ASP A 78 4.73 18.95 10.75
N ILE A 79 3.89 19.30 9.77
CA ILE A 79 3.97 20.56 9.05
C ILE A 79 3.22 21.65 9.83
N PRO A 80 3.87 22.77 10.19
CA PRO A 80 3.21 23.83 10.95
C PRO A 80 1.98 24.40 10.24
N ALA A 81 0.98 24.83 11.02
CA ALA A 81 -0.22 25.43 10.47
C ALA A 81 0.09 26.62 9.55
N GLY A 82 -0.54 26.62 8.36
CA GLY A 82 -0.33 27.63 7.33
C GLY A 82 0.93 27.42 6.47
N LYS A 83 1.70 26.36 6.71
CA LYS A 83 2.82 25.94 5.87
C LYS A 83 2.46 24.71 5.03
N THR A 84 3.31 24.44 4.05
CA THR A 84 3.29 23.28 3.17
C THR A 84 4.60 22.51 3.31
N ILE A 85 4.69 21.32 2.71
CA ILE A 85 5.96 20.59 2.63
C ILE A 85 7.08 21.42 1.95
N PHE A 86 6.73 22.34 1.05
CA PHE A 86 7.71 23.17 0.33
C PHE A 86 8.42 24.16 1.25
N ASP A 87 7.81 24.55 2.36
CA ASP A 87 8.43 25.39 3.39
C ASP A 87 9.49 24.64 4.22
N CYS A 88 9.50 23.31 4.12
CA CYS A 88 10.45 22.41 4.77
C CYS A 88 11.50 21.84 3.79
N LEU A 89 11.46 22.27 2.52
CA LEU A 89 12.34 21.81 1.46
C LEU A 89 13.24 22.94 0.95
N PRO A 90 14.34 22.65 0.23
CA PRO A 90 15.11 23.66 -0.48
C PRO A 90 14.22 24.56 -1.35
N ALA A 91 14.43 25.87 -1.27
CA ALA A 91 13.56 26.87 -1.90
C ALA A 91 13.45 26.69 -3.43
N GLU A 92 14.50 26.14 -4.05
CA GLU A 92 14.55 25.79 -5.47
C GLU A 92 13.41 24.84 -5.86
N LEU A 93 13.01 23.91 -4.99
CA LEU A 93 11.93 22.95 -5.27
C LEU A 93 10.55 23.61 -5.36
N SER A 94 10.41 24.86 -4.92
CA SER A 94 9.18 25.65 -5.12
C SER A 94 9.04 26.21 -6.53
N GLN A 95 10.10 26.17 -7.35
CA GLN A 95 10.03 26.59 -8.75
C GLN A 95 9.06 25.69 -9.54
N PRO A 96 8.29 26.22 -10.51
CA PRO A 96 7.27 25.47 -11.24
C PRO A 96 7.73 24.13 -11.81
N LYS A 97 8.97 24.06 -12.31
CA LYS A 97 9.59 22.85 -12.89
C LYS A 97 9.63 21.68 -11.91
N TYR A 98 9.90 21.92 -10.63
CA TYR A 98 9.98 20.88 -9.61
C TYR A 98 8.67 20.74 -8.84
N LYS A 99 8.03 21.87 -8.53
CA LYS A 99 6.74 21.88 -7.82
C LYS A 99 5.69 21.04 -8.55
N SER A 100 5.60 21.13 -9.88
CA SER A 100 4.66 20.30 -10.66
C SER A 100 4.94 18.79 -10.60
N GLN A 101 6.15 18.39 -10.19
CA GLN A 101 6.54 16.99 -10.02
C GLN A 101 6.34 16.50 -8.58
N LEU A 102 6.07 17.38 -7.62
CA LEU A 102 6.02 17.07 -6.18
C LEU A 102 4.66 17.34 -5.55
N ASP A 103 3.96 18.37 -6.01
CA ASP A 103 2.75 18.87 -5.38
C ASP A 103 1.61 17.84 -5.36
N GLY A 104 0.97 17.69 -4.20
CA GLY A 104 -0.12 16.73 -3.96
C GLY A 104 0.27 15.24 -3.96
N ARG A 105 1.51 14.89 -4.29
CA ARG A 105 2.00 13.50 -4.40
C ARG A 105 3.23 13.18 -3.55
N SER A 106 3.60 14.11 -2.67
CA SER A 106 4.79 13.97 -1.84
C SER A 106 4.44 13.98 -0.35
N LEU A 107 5.05 13.07 0.41
CA LEU A 107 5.01 13.03 1.86
C LEU A 107 6.40 13.33 2.41
N LEU A 108 6.48 14.24 3.38
CA LEU A 108 7.68 14.44 4.17
C LEU A 108 7.60 13.53 5.40
N VAL A 109 8.59 12.65 5.56
CA VAL A 109 8.51 11.57 6.54
C VAL A 109 9.79 11.41 7.35
N HIS A 110 9.66 11.09 8.63
CA HIS A 110 10.76 10.67 9.48
C HIS A 110 11.25 9.28 9.06
N LYS A 111 12.56 9.13 8.99
CA LYS A 111 13.27 7.89 8.68
C LYS A 111 13.35 7.03 9.94
N PHE A 112 12.72 5.86 9.89
CA PHE A 112 12.80 4.85 10.95
C PHE A 112 13.52 3.59 10.48
N LYS A 113 14.06 2.82 11.45
CA LYS A 113 14.51 1.46 11.15
C LYS A 113 13.27 0.61 10.86
N LEU A 114 13.21 0.05 9.66
CA LEU A 114 12.11 -0.83 9.26
C LEU A 114 12.18 -2.18 9.99
N ILE A 115 11.01 -2.71 10.31
CA ILE A 115 10.82 -4.10 10.70
C ILE A 115 10.80 -4.92 9.39
N PRO A 116 11.62 -5.98 9.26
CA PRO A 116 11.82 -6.69 7.99
C PRO A 116 10.69 -7.68 7.68
N LEU A 117 9.44 -7.22 7.77
CA LEU A 117 8.24 -7.99 7.49
C LEU A 117 7.28 -7.15 6.66
N GLU A 118 6.67 -7.79 5.68
CA GLU A 118 5.43 -7.30 5.10
C GLU A 118 4.27 -7.76 5.98
N VAL A 119 3.65 -6.81 6.68
CA VAL A 119 2.66 -7.12 7.72
C VAL A 119 1.27 -7.15 7.08
N ILE A 120 0.96 -8.30 6.49
CA ILE A 120 -0.30 -8.52 5.80
C ILE A 120 -1.36 -9.01 6.78
N VAL A 121 -2.52 -8.35 6.78
CA VAL A 121 -3.72 -8.78 7.52
C VAL A 121 -4.83 -9.09 6.53
N ARG A 122 -5.49 -10.24 6.72
CA ARG A 122 -6.59 -10.70 5.87
C ARG A 122 -7.85 -10.85 6.68
N GLY A 123 -8.92 -10.17 6.29
CA GLY A 123 -10.26 -10.41 6.83
C GLY A 123 -11.11 -11.28 5.92
N TYR A 124 -10.71 -11.48 4.66
CA TYR A 124 -11.40 -12.34 3.71
C TYR A 124 -10.40 -13.27 3.02
N ILE A 125 -10.83 -14.50 2.72
CA ILE A 125 -10.00 -15.48 2.05
C ILE A 125 -10.01 -15.26 0.53
N THR A 126 -8.88 -14.83 -0.02
CA THR A 126 -8.72 -14.57 -1.45
C THR A 126 -7.25 -14.69 -1.85
N GLY A 127 -6.94 -14.54 -3.14
CA GLY A 127 -5.56 -14.46 -3.63
C GLY A 127 -4.70 -15.66 -3.23
N SER A 128 -3.50 -15.41 -2.71
CA SER A 128 -2.57 -16.47 -2.27
C SER A 128 -3.14 -17.32 -1.12
N ALA A 129 -3.87 -16.71 -0.18
CA ALA A 129 -4.50 -17.42 0.93
C ALA A 129 -5.54 -18.44 0.44
N TRP A 130 -6.39 -18.04 -0.52
CA TRP A 130 -7.35 -18.97 -1.13
C TRP A 130 -6.65 -20.11 -1.88
N LYS A 131 -5.59 -19.81 -2.63
CA LYS A 131 -4.82 -20.84 -3.36
C LYS A 131 -4.16 -21.87 -2.44
N GLU A 132 -3.64 -21.46 -1.27
CA GLU A 132 -3.07 -22.37 -0.29
C GLU A 132 -4.18 -23.20 0.39
N TYR A 133 -5.26 -22.55 0.82
CA TYR A 133 -6.38 -23.21 1.48
C TYR A 133 -7.00 -24.31 0.64
N GLN A 134 -7.18 -24.08 -0.67
CA GLN A 134 -7.69 -25.10 -1.59
C GLN A 134 -6.79 -26.34 -1.68
N LYS A 135 -5.49 -26.19 -1.46
CA LYS A 135 -4.50 -27.28 -1.57
C LYS A 135 -4.27 -27.99 -0.25
N GLN A 136 -4.23 -27.25 0.85
CA GLN A 136 -3.70 -27.73 2.14
C GLN A 136 -4.66 -27.50 3.32
N GLY A 137 -5.75 -26.75 3.13
CA GLY A 137 -6.63 -26.34 4.23
C GLY A 137 -5.99 -25.33 5.19
N THR A 138 -4.89 -24.70 4.78
CA THR A 138 -4.12 -23.75 5.58
C THR A 138 -3.99 -22.38 4.90
N VAL A 139 -3.60 -21.38 5.67
CA VAL A 139 -3.13 -20.07 5.18
C VAL A 139 -1.85 -19.72 5.94
N HIS A 140 -0.74 -19.57 5.23
CA HIS A 140 0.61 -19.40 5.81
C HIS A 140 0.93 -20.50 6.83
N GLY A 141 0.51 -21.73 6.54
CA GLY A 141 0.65 -22.89 7.44
C GLY A 141 -0.33 -22.93 8.62
N LEU A 142 -1.19 -21.92 8.78
CA LEU A 142 -2.22 -21.89 9.84
C LEU A 142 -3.46 -22.68 9.40
N PRO A 143 -3.88 -23.74 10.12
CA PRO A 143 -5.10 -24.47 9.83
C PRO A 143 -6.32 -23.57 9.81
N GLN A 144 -7.18 -23.73 8.80
CA GLN A 144 -8.41 -22.96 8.66
C GLN A 144 -9.66 -23.85 8.83
N PRO A 145 -10.81 -23.25 9.18
CA PRO A 145 -12.08 -23.98 9.21
C PRO A 145 -12.36 -24.69 7.88
N GLN A 146 -12.96 -25.87 7.95
CA GLN A 146 -13.40 -26.58 6.74
C GLN A 146 -14.57 -25.85 6.06
N GLY A 147 -14.67 -25.97 4.74
CA GLY A 147 -15.80 -25.46 3.97
C GLY A 147 -15.80 -23.95 3.72
N LEU A 148 -14.67 -23.24 3.92
CA LEU A 148 -14.56 -21.86 3.48
C LEU A 148 -14.72 -21.81 1.96
N GLN A 149 -15.47 -20.80 1.50
CA GLN A 149 -15.67 -20.50 0.10
C GLN A 149 -14.81 -19.32 -0.33
N GLU A 150 -14.56 -19.17 -1.63
CA GLU A 150 -13.78 -18.06 -2.15
C GLU A 150 -14.38 -16.71 -1.74
N SER A 151 -13.54 -15.77 -1.33
CA SER A 151 -13.93 -14.44 -0.85
C SER A 151 -14.75 -14.43 0.44
N GLN A 152 -14.87 -15.55 1.15
CA GLN A 152 -15.55 -15.60 2.45
C GLN A 152 -14.76 -14.84 3.53
N GLU A 153 -15.48 -14.19 4.44
CA GLU A 153 -14.90 -13.55 5.62
C GLU A 153 -14.32 -14.60 6.59
N PHE A 154 -13.11 -14.36 7.10
CA PHE A 154 -12.57 -15.16 8.20
C PHE A 154 -13.35 -14.87 9.50
N PRO A 155 -13.43 -15.84 10.44
CA PRO A 155 -14.06 -15.60 11.75
C PRO A 155 -13.45 -14.40 12.50
N THR A 156 -12.14 -14.26 12.40
CA THR A 156 -11.37 -13.10 12.85
C THR A 156 -10.31 -12.77 11.79
N PRO A 157 -9.93 -11.50 11.59
CA PRO A 157 -8.81 -11.19 10.73
C PRO A 157 -7.54 -11.91 11.18
N ILE A 158 -6.76 -12.41 10.23
CA ILE A 158 -5.54 -13.17 10.48
C ILE A 158 -4.31 -12.42 10.02
N PHE A 159 -3.24 -12.49 10.83
CA PHE A 159 -1.91 -12.01 10.47
C PHE A 159 -1.18 -13.06 9.64
N THR A 160 -0.79 -12.69 8.43
CA THR A 160 -0.19 -13.60 7.44
C THR A 160 1.07 -12.95 6.85
N PRO A 161 2.17 -12.86 7.60
CA PRO A 161 3.35 -12.12 7.18
C PRO A 161 4.00 -12.69 5.92
N SER A 162 4.72 -11.83 5.19
CA SER A 162 5.75 -12.27 4.26
C SER A 162 7.10 -11.65 4.59
N THR A 163 8.18 -12.26 4.11
CA THR A 163 9.50 -11.62 4.14
C THR A 163 9.47 -10.35 3.28
N LYS A 164 10.38 -9.43 3.57
CA LYS A 164 10.66 -8.26 2.73
C LYS A 164 11.92 -8.55 1.94
N ALA A 165 11.77 -9.04 0.71
CA ALA A 165 12.91 -9.46 -0.08
C ALA A 165 13.70 -8.25 -0.63
N GLU A 166 14.98 -8.45 -0.93
CA GLU A 166 15.78 -7.41 -1.61
C GLU A 166 15.28 -7.19 -3.05
N GLN A 167 15.63 -6.04 -3.63
CA GLN A 167 15.16 -5.65 -4.95
C GLN A 167 15.62 -6.64 -6.03
N GLY A 168 14.69 -7.44 -6.56
CA GLY A 168 14.95 -8.49 -7.55
C GLY A 168 14.52 -9.89 -7.11
N GLU A 169 14.22 -10.06 -5.82
CA GLU A 169 13.66 -11.29 -5.25
C GLU A 169 12.15 -11.14 -4.95
N HIS A 170 11.47 -12.25 -4.71
CA HIS A 170 10.04 -12.28 -4.37
C HIS A 170 9.85 -12.44 -2.85
N ASP A 171 8.90 -11.69 -2.31
CA ASP A 171 8.46 -11.86 -0.93
C ASP A 171 7.91 -13.29 -0.71
N GLU A 172 8.35 -13.93 0.36
CA GLU A 172 7.95 -15.29 0.71
C GLU A 172 6.90 -15.24 1.83
N ASN A 173 5.74 -15.86 1.59
CA ASN A 173 4.74 -16.04 2.63
C ASN A 173 5.32 -16.90 3.75
N ILE A 174 5.36 -16.37 4.97
CA ILE A 174 5.86 -17.07 6.15
C ILE A 174 4.78 -17.17 7.22
N SER A 175 4.90 -18.20 8.05
CA SER A 175 4.04 -18.37 9.23
C SER A 175 4.36 -17.31 10.30
N PRO A 176 3.41 -17.00 11.22
CA PRO A 176 3.70 -16.17 12.39
C PRO A 176 4.87 -16.69 13.23
N ALA A 177 5.05 -18.02 13.31
CA ALA A 177 6.18 -18.63 14.02
C ALA A 177 7.53 -18.29 13.36
N GLN A 178 7.61 -18.34 12.03
CA GLN A 178 8.80 -17.91 11.29
C GLN A 178 9.04 -16.40 11.45
N ALA A 179 7.99 -15.57 11.39
CA ALA A 179 8.10 -14.13 11.65
C ALA A 179 8.64 -13.84 13.06
N ALA A 180 8.14 -14.55 14.09
CA ALA A 180 8.64 -14.46 15.46
C ALA A 180 10.12 -14.86 15.59
N ALA A 181 10.58 -15.86 14.82
CA ALA A 181 12.00 -16.22 14.78
C ALA A 181 12.86 -15.12 14.13
N LEU A 182 12.32 -14.37 13.17
CA LEU A 182 13.05 -13.29 12.49
C LEU A 182 13.13 -11.99 13.31
N VAL A 183 12.03 -11.56 13.93
CA VAL A 183 11.96 -10.26 14.61
C VAL A 183 11.95 -10.35 16.13
N GLY A 184 11.89 -11.57 16.67
CA GLY A 184 11.70 -11.84 18.09
C GLY A 184 10.22 -12.02 18.46
N PRO A 185 9.90 -12.95 19.38
CA PRO A 185 8.51 -13.32 19.68
C PRO A 185 7.70 -12.18 20.29
N GLU A 186 8.29 -11.38 21.18
CA GLU A 186 7.61 -10.24 21.82
C GLU A 186 7.23 -9.16 20.80
N LEU A 187 8.15 -8.81 19.90
CA LEU A 187 7.89 -7.81 18.87
C LEU A 187 6.87 -8.33 17.86
N CYS A 188 6.95 -9.60 17.47
CA CYS A 188 5.99 -10.22 16.55
C CYS A 188 4.56 -10.19 17.12
N ASP A 189 4.37 -10.54 18.39
CA ASP A 189 3.05 -10.48 19.06
C ASP A 189 2.48 -9.04 19.09
N ARG A 190 3.33 -8.05 19.36
CA ARG A 190 2.93 -6.63 19.32
C ARG A 190 2.51 -6.18 17.92
N ILE A 191 3.27 -6.56 16.88
CA ILE A 191 2.97 -6.25 15.48
C ILE A 191 1.64 -6.89 15.08
N GLU A 192 1.45 -8.17 15.39
CA GLU A 192 0.22 -8.92 15.05
C GLU A 192 -1.01 -8.24 15.65
N LYS A 193 -0.98 -7.98 16.97
CA LYS A 193 -2.09 -7.33 17.68
C LYS A 193 -2.39 -5.95 17.10
N LEU A 194 -1.37 -5.13 16.89
CA LEU A 194 -1.52 -3.79 16.34
C LEU A 194 -2.07 -3.83 14.90
N ALA A 195 -1.51 -4.66 14.04
CA ALA A 195 -1.94 -4.77 12.65
C ALA A 195 -3.40 -5.23 12.53
N ILE A 196 -3.82 -6.23 13.33
CA ILE A 196 -5.21 -6.70 13.38
C ILE A 196 -6.13 -5.58 13.90
N GLN A 197 -5.73 -4.84 14.93
CA GLN A 197 -6.49 -3.70 15.45
C GLN A 197 -6.69 -2.62 14.37
N LEU A 198 -5.61 -2.18 13.72
CA LEU A 198 -5.65 -1.14 12.69
C LEU A 198 -6.49 -1.60 11.48
N TYR A 199 -6.26 -2.82 11.00
CA TYR A 199 -7.04 -3.41 9.92
C TYR A 199 -8.52 -3.46 10.25
N SER A 200 -8.89 -3.98 11.43
CA SER A 200 -10.29 -4.13 11.83
C SER A 200 -11.00 -2.78 11.91
N LYS A 201 -10.35 -1.77 12.50
CA LYS A 201 -10.88 -0.40 12.58
C LYS A 201 -11.14 0.20 11.19
N CYS A 202 -10.20 0.01 10.26
CA CYS A 202 -10.32 0.55 8.90
C CYS A 202 -11.30 -0.23 8.04
N LYS A 203 -11.35 -1.55 8.20
CA LYS A 203 -12.34 -2.43 7.55
C LYS A 203 -13.76 -2.01 7.91
N GLU A 204 -14.05 -1.80 9.19
CA GLU A 204 -15.40 -1.37 9.62
C GLU A 204 -15.74 0.03 9.08
N TYR A 205 -14.79 0.95 9.09
CA TYR A 205 -14.97 2.26 8.48
C TYR A 205 -15.30 2.14 6.98
N ALA A 206 -14.47 1.46 6.21
CA ALA A 206 -14.66 1.30 4.77
C ALA A 206 -15.97 0.58 4.45
N LYS A 207 -16.33 -0.43 5.25
CA LYS A 207 -17.60 -1.17 5.11
C LYS A 207 -18.80 -0.24 5.27
N SER A 208 -18.74 0.71 6.21
CA SER A 208 -19.77 1.76 6.37
C SER A 208 -19.89 2.68 5.16
N LYS A 209 -18.84 2.80 4.34
CA LYS A 209 -18.80 3.55 3.08
C LYS A 209 -19.16 2.69 1.86
N GLY A 210 -19.38 1.39 2.03
CA GLY A 210 -19.69 0.46 0.94
C GLY A 210 -18.47 -0.18 0.28
N ILE A 211 -17.28 -0.08 0.87
CA ILE A 211 -16.06 -0.75 0.42
C ILE A 211 -15.68 -1.86 1.39
N ILE A 212 -15.39 -3.05 0.87
CA ILE A 212 -14.81 -4.15 1.64
C ILE A 212 -13.29 -4.12 1.44
N ILE A 213 -12.54 -4.03 2.53
CA ILE A 213 -11.09 -4.22 2.51
C ILE A 213 -10.81 -5.70 2.75
N ALA A 214 -10.55 -6.46 1.70
CA ALA A 214 -10.36 -7.92 1.79
C ALA A 214 -9.09 -8.28 2.58
N ASP A 215 -8.00 -7.62 2.23
CA ASP A 215 -6.72 -7.69 2.90
C ASP A 215 -5.93 -6.39 2.68
N THR A 216 -4.93 -6.16 3.52
CA THR A 216 -3.99 -5.05 3.38
C THR A 216 -2.60 -5.46 3.84
N LYS A 217 -1.58 -4.79 3.28
CA LYS A 217 -0.19 -4.86 3.70
C LYS A 217 0.18 -3.57 4.43
N PHE A 218 0.59 -3.67 5.68
CA PHE A 218 1.23 -2.58 6.41
C PHE A 218 2.74 -2.77 6.41
N GLU A 219 3.46 -1.66 6.54
CA GLU A 219 4.85 -1.68 6.95
C GLU A 219 5.00 -0.93 8.27
N PHE A 220 5.91 -1.42 9.09
CA PHE A 220 6.19 -0.81 10.38
C PHE A 220 7.67 -0.52 10.55
N GLY A 221 7.96 0.63 11.15
CA GLY A 221 9.25 0.96 11.73
C GLY A 221 9.26 0.70 13.22
N ILE A 222 10.45 0.74 13.81
CA ILE A 222 10.65 0.76 15.26
C ILE A 222 11.51 1.96 15.65
N ASP A 223 11.01 2.76 16.58
CA ASP A 223 11.79 3.76 17.28
C ASP A 223 12.54 3.08 18.42
N LYS A 224 13.86 2.94 18.28
CA LYS A 224 14.69 2.24 19.27
C LYS A 224 14.77 2.96 20.61
N SER A 225 14.54 4.27 20.64
CA SER A 225 14.67 5.06 21.87
C SER A 225 13.46 4.89 22.79
N THR A 226 12.28 4.76 22.19
CA THR A 226 11.00 4.61 22.89
C THR A 226 10.47 3.17 22.86
N ASN A 227 11.06 2.31 22.02
CA ASN A 227 10.57 0.98 21.67
C ASN A 227 9.16 1.00 21.04
N GLU A 228 8.75 2.10 20.42
CA GLU A 228 7.43 2.26 19.81
C GLU A 228 7.42 1.77 18.35
N ILE A 229 6.33 1.09 17.97
CA ILE A 229 6.07 0.68 16.58
C ILE A 229 5.48 1.90 15.85
N ILE A 230 6.04 2.20 14.68
CA ILE A 230 5.64 3.35 13.86
C ILE A 230 5.01 2.83 12.58
N LEU A 231 3.81 3.29 12.24
CA LEU A 231 3.20 3.04 10.93
C LEU A 231 3.93 3.87 9.88
N VAL A 232 4.51 3.20 8.90
CA VAL A 232 5.30 3.82 7.82
C VAL A 232 4.72 3.44 6.46
N ASP A 233 5.44 3.82 5.39
CA ASP A 233 5.10 3.48 4.02
C ASP A 233 3.81 4.14 3.51
N GLU A 234 3.05 3.48 2.64
CA GLU A 234 1.71 3.88 2.27
C GLU A 234 0.67 3.04 3.02
N VAL A 235 -0.50 3.63 3.31
CA VAL A 235 -1.48 2.99 4.19
C VAL A 235 -2.81 2.88 3.48
N LEU A 236 -3.30 1.65 3.38
CA LEU A 236 -4.66 1.33 2.91
C LEU A 236 -5.00 2.01 1.58
N THR A 237 -4.18 1.75 0.59
CA THR A 237 -4.38 2.23 -0.78
C THR A 237 -4.76 1.08 -1.70
N PRO A 238 -5.29 1.33 -2.92
CA PRO A 238 -5.48 0.26 -3.91
C PRO A 238 -4.17 -0.43 -4.36
N ASP A 239 -3.00 0.10 -4.02
CA ASP A 239 -1.71 -0.56 -4.27
C ASP A 239 -1.30 -1.50 -3.13
N SER A 240 -1.65 -1.17 -1.88
CA SER A 240 -1.32 -1.97 -0.68
C SER A 240 -2.47 -2.83 -0.16
N SER A 241 -3.69 -2.68 -0.71
CA SER A 241 -4.89 -3.37 -0.26
C SER A 241 -5.74 -3.88 -1.43
N ARG A 242 -6.54 -4.92 -1.15
CA ARG A 242 -7.61 -5.37 -2.04
C ARG A 242 -8.94 -4.76 -1.62
N PHE A 243 -9.52 -3.93 -2.47
CA PHE A 243 -10.78 -3.25 -2.23
C PHE A 243 -11.89 -3.83 -3.10
N TRP A 244 -12.99 -4.26 -2.51
CA TRP A 244 -14.15 -4.76 -3.23
C TRP A 244 -15.37 -3.88 -3.02
N SER A 245 -16.26 -3.86 -4.01
CA SER A 245 -17.57 -3.24 -3.89
C SER A 245 -18.44 -4.04 -2.94
N GLY A 246 -18.84 -3.45 -1.82
CA GLY A 246 -19.79 -4.07 -0.90
C GLY A 246 -21.15 -4.33 -1.55
N LYS A 247 -21.52 -3.56 -2.58
CA LYS A 247 -22.78 -3.71 -3.32
C LYS A 247 -22.83 -5.00 -4.15
N ASN A 248 -21.70 -5.41 -4.71
CA ASN A 248 -21.61 -6.55 -5.63
C ASN A 248 -20.97 -7.80 -4.98
N TYR A 249 -20.68 -7.73 -3.67
CA TYR A 249 -20.00 -8.78 -2.93
C TYR A 249 -20.85 -10.04 -2.82
N VAL A 250 -20.28 -11.18 -3.22
CA VAL A 250 -20.92 -12.49 -3.05
C VAL A 250 -19.87 -13.54 -2.72
N VAL A 251 -20.10 -14.30 -1.66
CA VAL A 251 -19.28 -15.44 -1.26
C VAL A 251 -19.30 -16.54 -2.33
N GLY A 252 -18.18 -17.24 -2.52
CA GLY A 252 -18.04 -18.36 -3.45
C GLY A 252 -17.64 -17.98 -4.87
N LYS A 253 -17.29 -16.71 -5.11
CA LYS A 253 -16.74 -16.25 -6.40
C LYS A 253 -15.60 -15.24 -6.24
N PRO A 254 -14.83 -14.97 -7.30
CA PRO A 254 -13.98 -13.78 -7.39
C PRO A 254 -14.80 -12.49 -7.32
N GLN A 255 -14.20 -11.41 -6.81
CA GLN A 255 -14.86 -10.11 -6.66
C GLN A 255 -14.34 -9.08 -7.66
N ASP A 256 -15.20 -8.14 -8.03
CA ASP A 256 -14.79 -6.92 -8.74
C ASP A 256 -13.93 -6.08 -7.80
N SER A 257 -12.72 -5.76 -8.23
CA SER A 257 -11.79 -4.96 -7.43
C SER A 257 -11.74 -3.50 -7.85
N TYR A 258 -11.61 -2.61 -6.86
CA TYR A 258 -11.20 -1.21 -7.05
C TYR A 258 -9.68 -1.06 -7.22
N ASP A 259 -8.93 -2.17 -7.21
CA ASP A 259 -7.49 -2.19 -7.39
C ASP A 259 -7.05 -2.49 -8.85
N LYS A 260 -5.79 -2.87 -8.98
CA LYS A 260 -5.09 -3.28 -10.21
C LYS A 260 -5.72 -4.48 -10.96
N GLN A 261 -6.86 -5.02 -10.55
CA GLN A 261 -7.45 -6.22 -11.14
C GLN A 261 -7.78 -6.07 -12.64
N PHE A 262 -8.22 -4.90 -13.10
CA PHE A 262 -8.44 -4.64 -14.54
C PHE A 262 -7.15 -4.79 -15.35
N LEU A 263 -6.05 -4.21 -14.85
CA LEU A 263 -4.72 -4.36 -15.44
C LEU A 263 -4.27 -5.83 -15.42
N ARG A 264 -4.45 -6.53 -14.29
CA ARG A 264 -4.07 -7.95 -14.15
C ARG A 264 -4.82 -8.86 -15.13
N ASN A 265 -6.14 -8.67 -15.24
CA ASN A 265 -6.98 -9.42 -16.17
C ASN A 265 -6.53 -9.18 -17.61
N TRP A 266 -6.38 -7.90 -18.01
CA TRP A 266 -5.91 -7.54 -19.34
C TRP A 266 -4.54 -8.14 -19.67
N LEU A 267 -3.57 -8.06 -18.75
CA LEU A 267 -2.23 -8.64 -18.94
C LEU A 267 -2.29 -10.17 -19.13
N THR A 268 -3.16 -10.84 -18.38
CA THR A 268 -3.33 -12.31 -18.45
C THR A 268 -4.01 -12.72 -19.75
N GLU A 269 -5.13 -12.07 -20.10
CA GLU A 269 -5.89 -12.32 -21.33
C GLU A 269 -5.04 -12.10 -22.58
N ASN A 270 -4.15 -11.11 -22.55
CA ASN A 270 -3.24 -10.80 -23.66
C ASN A 270 -1.89 -11.54 -23.58
N LYS A 271 -1.71 -12.43 -22.60
CA LYS A 271 -0.48 -13.24 -22.41
C LYS A 271 0.81 -12.42 -22.30
N VAL A 272 0.72 -11.24 -21.70
CA VAL A 272 1.85 -10.32 -21.46
C VAL A 272 2.09 -10.09 -19.95
N ALA A 273 1.51 -10.93 -19.10
CA ALA A 273 1.79 -10.92 -17.66
C ALA A 273 3.28 -11.19 -17.39
N GLY A 274 3.93 -10.29 -16.65
CA GLY A 274 5.36 -10.37 -16.33
C GLY A 274 6.30 -9.98 -17.48
N VAL A 275 5.79 -9.42 -18.58
CA VAL A 275 6.60 -8.93 -19.69
C VAL A 275 6.98 -7.47 -19.47
N ASP A 276 8.27 -7.14 -19.60
CA ASP A 276 8.78 -5.78 -19.50
C ASP A 276 8.36 -4.90 -20.68
N GLY A 277 8.29 -3.59 -20.46
CA GLY A 277 8.00 -2.61 -21.53
C GLY A 277 6.57 -2.68 -22.06
N VAL A 278 5.65 -3.33 -21.35
CA VAL A 278 4.25 -3.40 -21.77
C VAL A 278 3.58 -2.04 -21.59
N LYS A 279 3.02 -1.53 -22.69
CA LYS A 279 2.19 -0.32 -22.71
C LYS A 279 0.72 -0.67 -22.56
N MET A 280 0.07 -0.12 -21.54
CA MET A 280 -1.37 -0.26 -21.34
C MET A 280 -2.14 0.52 -22.43
N PRO A 281 -3.18 -0.07 -23.04
CA PRO A 281 -4.14 0.66 -23.87
C PRO A 281 -4.82 1.78 -23.09
N GLU A 282 -5.26 2.83 -23.79
CA GLU A 282 -5.86 4.00 -23.17
C GLU A 282 -7.10 3.66 -22.34
N ASP A 283 -7.93 2.72 -22.79
CA ASP A 283 -9.12 2.31 -22.04
C ASP A 283 -8.78 1.62 -20.71
N ILE A 284 -7.69 0.83 -20.68
CA ILE A 284 -7.17 0.23 -19.45
C ILE A 284 -6.64 1.30 -18.51
N VAL A 285 -5.93 2.31 -19.04
CA VAL A 285 -5.46 3.45 -18.23
C VAL A 285 -6.63 4.20 -17.61
N LEU A 286 -7.65 4.54 -18.40
CA LEU A 286 -8.81 5.31 -17.95
C LEU A 286 -9.67 4.53 -16.94
N LYS A 287 -9.96 3.25 -17.21
CA LYS A 287 -10.67 2.36 -16.26
C LYS A 287 -9.90 2.23 -14.95
N THR A 288 -8.58 2.04 -15.03
CA THR A 288 -7.72 1.95 -13.85
C THR A 288 -7.79 3.25 -13.06
N ARG A 289 -7.55 4.41 -13.69
CA ARG A 289 -7.63 5.74 -13.04
C ARG A 289 -8.98 5.95 -12.36
N ALA A 290 -10.07 5.62 -13.04
CA ALA A 290 -11.43 5.76 -12.51
C ALA A 290 -11.64 4.96 -11.22
N LYS A 291 -11.02 3.78 -11.07
CA LYS A 291 -11.12 2.96 -9.85
C LYS A 291 -10.35 3.51 -8.67
N TYR A 292 -9.15 4.07 -8.90
CA TYR A 292 -8.40 4.75 -7.85
C TYR A 292 -9.15 6.00 -7.37
N LEU A 293 -9.71 6.76 -8.32
CA LEU A 293 -10.55 7.91 -8.02
C LEU A 293 -11.80 7.52 -7.23
N GLU A 294 -12.54 6.51 -7.68
CA GLU A 294 -13.74 6.01 -7.00
C GLU A 294 -13.43 5.55 -5.57
N ALA A 295 -12.33 4.81 -5.37
CA ALA A 295 -11.90 4.39 -4.03
C ALA A 295 -11.57 5.59 -3.14
N TYR A 296 -10.84 6.59 -3.66
CA TYR A 296 -10.53 7.81 -2.95
C TYR A 296 -11.80 8.57 -2.54
N GLU A 297 -12.71 8.85 -3.47
CA GLU A 297 -13.91 9.64 -3.19
C GLU A 297 -14.86 8.93 -2.20
N VAL A 298 -15.01 7.61 -2.32
CA VAL A 298 -15.90 6.84 -1.43
C VAL A 298 -15.34 6.75 -0.02
N LEU A 299 -14.03 6.50 0.12
CA LEU A 299 -13.40 6.37 1.44
C LEU A 299 -13.29 7.72 2.15
N THR A 300 -12.88 8.77 1.45
CA THR A 300 -12.66 10.09 2.07
C THR A 300 -13.94 10.90 2.20
N GLY A 301 -14.89 10.71 1.28
CA GLY A 301 -16.05 11.58 1.11
C GLY A 301 -15.74 12.88 0.34
N ASP A 302 -14.48 13.10 -0.05
CA ASP A 302 -14.04 14.27 -0.79
C ASP A 302 -14.14 14.03 -2.31
N LYS A 303 -14.32 15.11 -3.08
CA LYS A 303 -14.23 15.09 -4.54
C LYS A 303 -12.83 15.48 -4.99
N PHE A 304 -12.31 14.75 -5.98
CA PHE A 304 -10.97 15.00 -6.55
C PHE A 304 -11.01 16.04 -7.66
#